data_AF-A0ABD0RZY7-F1
#
_entry.id   AF-A0ABD0RZY7-F1
#
_cell.length_a   1.000
_cell.length_b   1.000
_cell.length_c   1.000
_cell.angle_alpha   90.00
_cell.angle_beta   90.00
_cell.angle_gamma   90.00
#
_symmetry.space_group_name_H-M   'P 1'
#
loop_
_entity.id
_entity.type
_entity.pdbx_description
1 polymer ?
#
loop_
_entity_poly.entity_id
_entity_poly.type
_entity_poly.pdbx_seq_one_letter_code
_entity_poly.pdbx_strand_id
1 'polypeptide(L)' 'DEIARLSALQPQVDKLHEQLEELQQKEETPVLFDADISAFQEHYHHVLEDLRARERQLVL' A
#
# COMPACT_ATOMS: atom_id res chain seq x y z
N ASP A 1 -10.57 5.67 14.72
CA ASP A 1 -10.80 4.42 14.01
C ASP A 1 -9.57 4.08 13.19
N GLU A 2 -8.89 2.97 13.52
CA GLU A 2 -7.62 2.56 12.90
C GLU A 2 -7.80 2.32 11.39
N ILE A 3 -8.93 1.71 11.01
CA ILE A 3 -9.26 1.37 9.62
C ILE A 3 -9.50 2.63 8.80
N ALA A 4 -10.20 3.62 9.37
CA ALA A 4 -10.44 4.90 8.69
C ALA A 4 -9.12 5.67 8.48
N ARG A 5 -8.21 5.63 9.45
CA ARG A 5 -6.88 6.25 9.33
C ARG A 5 -6.02 5.58 8.27
N LEU A 6 -5.97 4.25 8.24
CA LEU A 6 -5.24 3.53 7.20
C LEU A 6 -5.89 3.72 5.83
N SER A 7 -7.22 3.62 5.72
CA SER A 7 -7.93 3.80 4.46
C SER A 7 -7.73 5.20 3.87
N ALA A 8 -7.53 6.22 4.71
CA ALA A 8 -7.21 7.58 4.27
C ALA A 8 -5.80 7.70 3.64
N LEU A 9 -4.90 6.73 3.88
CA LEU A 9 -3.59 6.66 3.25
C LEU A 9 -3.63 5.99 1.87
N GLN A 10 -4.70 5.27 1.55
CA GLN A 10 -4.84 4.54 0.28
C GLN A 10 -4.53 5.40 -0.96
N PRO A 11 -5.04 6.65 -1.08
CA PRO A 11 -4.72 7.49 -2.24
C PRO A 11 -3.23 7.84 -2.37
N GLN A 12 -2.50 7.89 -1.24
CA GLN A 12 -1.06 8.14 -1.24
C GLN A 12 -0.28 6.88 -1.64
N VAL A 13 -0.77 5.71 -1.25
CA VAL A 13 -0.22 4.40 -1.66
C VAL A 13 -0.42 4.17 -3.16
N ASP A 14 -1.61 4.49 -3.66
CA ASP A 14 -1.95 4.37 -5.09
C ASP A 14 -1.10 5.32 -5.93
N LYS A 15 -0.93 6.57 -5.48
CA LYS A 15 -0.04 7.53 -6.14
C LYS A 15 1.42 7.04 -6.16
N LEU A 16 1.88 6.41 -5.09
CA LEU A 16 3.23 5.83 -5.04
C LEU A 16 3.39 4.69 -6.06
N HIS A 17 2.33 3.92 -6.30
CA HIS A 17 2.30 2.87 -7.33
C HIS A 17 2.41 3.46 -8.73
N GLU A 18 1.60 4.46 -9.05
CA GLU A 18 1.62 5.12 -10.36
C GLU A 18 2.99 5.76 -10.65
N GLN A 19 3.59 6.40 -9.64
CA GLN A 19 4.92 6.98 -9.77
C GLN A 19 5.99 5.92 -9.97
N LEU A 20 5.86 4.75 -9.35
CA LEU A 20 6.76 3.62 -9.55
C LEU A 20 6.65 3.06 -10.98
N GLU A 21 5.43 2.85 -11.48
CA GLU A 21 5.18 2.36 -12.84
C GLU A 21 5.72 3.34 -13.90
N GLU A 22 5.50 4.65 -13.72
CA GLU A 22 6.06 5.67 -14.61
C GLU A 22 7.61 5.65 -14.61
N LEU A 23 8.21 5.40 -13.45
CA LEU A 23 9.66 5.33 -13.29
C LEU A 23 10.26 4.04 -13.88
N GLN A 24 9.56 2.91 -13.79
CA GLN A 24 9.91 1.66 -14.46
C GLN A 24 9.87 1.82 -15.98
N GLN A 25 8.82 2.47 -16.51
CA GLN A 25 8.64 2.67 -17.96
C GLN A 25 9.69 3.60 -18.58
N LYS A 26 10.26 4.51 -17.78
CA LYS A 26 11.25 5.48 -18.25
C LYS A 26 12.69 4.93 -18.31
N GLU A 27 12.93 3.67 -17.94
CA GLU A 27 14.27 3.01 -17.88
C GLU A 27 15.37 3.74 -17.08
N GLU A 28 15.11 4.93 -16.53
CA GLU A 28 16.11 5.77 -15.84
C GLU A 28 16.21 5.51 -14.33
N THR A 29 15.50 4.50 -13.80
CA THR A 29 15.38 4.31 -12.36
C THR A 29 16.15 3.08 -11.88
N PRO A 30 17.06 3.22 -10.88
CA PRO A 30 17.74 2.07 -10.31
C PRO A 30 16.72 1.14 -9.65
N VAL A 31 16.79 -0.15 -10.00
CA VAL A 31 15.99 -1.32 -9.54
C VAL A 31 15.77 -1.38 -8.00
N LEU A 32 16.54 -0.59 -7.23
CA LEU A 32 16.50 -0.53 -5.78
C LEU A 32 15.16 -0.04 -5.21
N PHE A 33 14.50 0.94 -5.83
CA PHE A 33 13.25 1.52 -5.30
C PHE A 33 12.03 0.62 -5.48
N ASP A 34 12.11 -0.31 -6.43
CA ASP A 34 11.01 -1.16 -6.85
C ASP A 34 10.64 -2.19 -5.77
N ALA A 35 11.67 -2.82 -5.20
CA ALA A 35 11.51 -3.81 -4.15
C ALA A 35 10.99 -3.18 -2.85
N ASP A 36 11.52 -2.02 -2.46
CA ASP A 36 11.13 -1.34 -1.23
C ASP A 36 9.69 -0.82 -1.29
N ILE A 37 9.28 -0.25 -2.43
CA ILE A 37 7.91 0.27 -2.62
C ILE A 37 6.92 -0.88 -2.72
N SER A 38 7.24 -1.95 -3.46
CA SER A 38 6.38 -3.13 -3.56
C SER A 38 6.18 -3.80 -2.19
N ALA A 39 7.25 -3.97 -1.41
CA ALA A 39 7.17 -4.54 -0.07
C ALA A 39 6.33 -3.66 0.88
N PHE A 40 6.45 -2.34 0.77
CA PHE A 40 5.61 -1.41 1.53
C PHE A 40 4.13 -1.54 1.15
N GLN A 41 3.81 -1.63 -0.15
CA GLN A 41 2.44 -1.77 -0.64
C GLN A 41 1.79 -3.08 -0.18
N GLU A 42 2.54 -4.18 -0.27
CA GLU A 42 2.08 -5.50 0.19
C GLU A 42 1.82 -5.48 1.70
N HIS A 43 2.75 -4.93 2.49
CA HIS A 43 2.58 -4.80 3.93
C HIS A 43 1.36 -3.93 4.29
N TYR A 44 1.18 -2.79 3.62
CA TYR A 44 0.01 -1.93 3.81
C TYR A 44 -1.30 -2.67 3.56
N HIS A 45 -1.40 -3.42 2.45
CA HIS A 45 -2.58 -4.23 2.14
C HIS A 45 -2.86 -5.27 3.23
N HIS A 46 -1.82 -5.99 3.64
CA HIS A 46 -1.94 -7.03 4.66
C HIS A 46 -2.45 -6.48 5.99
N VAL A 47 -1.93 -5.33 6.44
CA VAL A 47 -2.37 -4.68 7.69
C VAL A 47 -3.80 -4.20 7.59
N LEU A 48 -4.20 -3.61 6.46
CA LEU A 48 -5.56 -3.13 6.25
C LEU A 48 -6.58 -4.28 6.22
N GLU A 49 -6.26 -5.37 5.54
CA GLU A 49 -7.11 -6.56 5.51
C GLU A 49 -7.23 -7.22 6.89
N ASP A 50 -6.12 -7.39 7.61
CA ASP A 50 -6.12 -7.92 8.97
C ASP A 50 -7.00 -7.09 9.91
N LEU A 51 -6.90 -5.75 9.83
CA LEU A 51 -7.71 -4.86 10.65
C LEU A 51 -9.20 -4.97 10.28
N ARG A 52 -9.53 -4.99 8.99
CA ARG A 52 -10.92 -5.21 8.51
C ARG A 52 -11.46 -6.58 8.91
N ALA A 53 -10.63 -7.62 8.95
CA ALA A 53 -11.03 -8.96 9.38
C ALA A 53 -11.31 -8.99 10.89
N ARG A 54 -10.44 -8.36 11.70
CA ARG A 54 -10.63 -8.24 13.15
C ARG A 54 -11.87 -7.43 13.50
N GLU A 55 -12.12 -6.31 12.82
CA GLU A 55 -13.36 -5.54 12.99
C GLU A 55 -14.58 -6.40 12.70
N ARG A 56 -14.60 -7.12 11.57
CA ARG A 56 -15.69 -8.05 11.22
C ARG A 56 -15.91 -9.14 12.27
N GLN A 57 -14.84 -9.66 12.87
CA GLN A 57 -14.92 -10.66 13.94
C GLN A 57 -15.44 -10.09 15.26
N LEU A 58 -15.18 -8.82 15.56
CA LEU A 58 -15.62 -8.15 16.79
C LEU A 58 -17.06 -7.61 16.70
N VAL A 59 -17.59 -7.45 15.49
CA VAL A 59 -18.96 -6.98 15.23
C VAL A 59 -19.98 -8.15 15.17
N LEU A 60 -19.51 -9.41 15.22
CA LEU A 60 -20.31 -10.64 15.36
C LEU A 60 -20.52 -11.01 16.85
#